data_AF-A0A1J3D8M4-F1
#
_entry.id   AF-A0A1J3D8M4-F1
#
_cell.length_a   1.000
_cell.length_b   1.000
_cell.length_c   1.000
_cell.angle_alpha   90.00
_cell.angle_beta   90.00
_cell.angle_gamma   90.00
#
_symmetry.space_group_name_H-M   'P 1'
#
loop_
_entity.id
_entity.type
_entity.pdbx_description
1 polymer ?
#
loop_
_entity_poly.entity_id
_entity_poly.type
_entity_poly.pdbx_seq_one_letter_code
_entity_poly.pdbx_strand_id
1 'polypeptide(L)'
;KAYTYLRMALVIEDAEFQHILRILNTNVDGRERVAIALTKIKGIGRRFSNLICKKANIDLAKRAGELNEDEIETLKAIIASPRQFNIPDW
;
A
#
# COMPACT_ATOMS: atom_id res chain seq x y z
N LYS A 1 2.68 28.68 -22.32
CA LYS A 1 2.36 27.25 -22.07
C LYS A 1 2.22 27.05 -20.57
N ALA A 2 0.99 27.19 -20.08
CA ALA A 2 0.66 27.13 -18.66
C ALA A 2 0.01 25.77 -18.38
N TYR A 3 0.74 24.82 -17.80
CA TYR A 3 0.14 23.62 -17.22
C TYR A 3 0.92 23.17 -15.98
N THR A 4 0.15 23.05 -14.89
CA THR A 4 0.27 22.04 -13.82
C THR A 4 1.39 22.14 -12.79
N TYR A 5 1.35 23.17 -11.92
CA TYR A 5 1.90 23.08 -10.55
C TYR A 5 0.83 23.30 -9.45
N LEU A 6 -0.45 23.34 -9.81
CA LEU A 6 -1.56 23.51 -8.88
C LEU A 6 -2.12 22.16 -8.44
N ARG A 7 -1.55 21.57 -7.37
CA ARG A 7 -2.22 20.77 -6.32
C ARG A 7 -1.17 20.08 -5.43
N MET A 8 -0.51 20.84 -4.56
CA MET A 8 0.24 20.29 -3.40
C MET A 8 -0.39 20.72 -2.07
N ALA A 9 -1.65 21.12 -2.10
CA ALA A 9 -2.48 21.33 -0.93
C ALA A 9 -3.92 21.02 -1.29
N LEU A 10 -4.26 19.74 -1.37
CA LEU A 10 -5.59 19.31 -0.96
C LEU A 10 -5.35 18.62 0.37
N VAL A 11 -5.60 19.36 1.46
CA VAL A 11 -5.89 18.72 2.74
C VAL A 11 -7.12 17.86 2.44
N ILE A 12 -6.91 16.55 2.40
CA ILE A 12 -8.02 15.60 2.35
C ILE A 12 -8.64 15.70 3.74
N GLU A 13 -9.76 16.39 3.82
CA GLU A 13 -10.61 16.42 5.02
C GLU A 13 -11.07 14.98 5.31
N ASP A 14 -10.80 14.51 6.54
CA ASP A 14 -11.48 13.43 7.25
C ASP A 14 -11.86 12.13 6.49
N ALA A 15 -11.13 11.73 5.45
CA ALA A 15 -11.17 10.33 5.02
C ALA A 15 -10.44 9.52 6.10
N GLU A 16 -11.17 8.71 6.87
CA GLU A 16 -10.73 7.94 8.05
C GLU A 16 -9.26 7.50 8.00
N PHE A 17 -8.36 8.36 8.47
CA PHE A 17 -6.94 8.08 8.41
C PHE A 17 -6.54 7.16 9.55
N GLN A 18 -6.14 5.93 9.22
CA GLN A 18 -5.68 4.98 10.22
C GLN A 18 -4.18 5.13 10.45
N HIS A 19 -3.81 5.61 11.64
CA HIS A 19 -2.40 5.77 12.03
C HIS A 19 -1.68 4.43 12.24
N ILE A 20 -2.39 3.41 12.74
CA ILE A 20 -1.82 2.10 13.02
C ILE A 20 -2.73 1.06 12.39
N LEU A 21 -2.19 0.35 11.40
CA LEU A 21 -2.89 -0.71 10.70
C LEU A 21 -2.26 -2.04 11.11
N ARG A 22 -3.10 -3.03 11.43
CA ARG A 22 -2.62 -4.40 11.70
C ARG A 22 -2.82 -5.27 10.47
N ILE A 23 -1.72 -5.57 9.79
CA ILE A 23 -1.70 -6.40 8.58
C ILE A 23 -0.82 -7.63 8.87
N LEU A 24 -1.36 -8.83 8.67
CA LEU A 24 -0.64 -10.10 8.87
C LEU A 24 0.09 -10.19 10.22
N ASN A 25 -0.62 -9.89 11.32
CA ASN A 25 -0.09 -9.89 12.69
C ASN A 25 1.06 -8.89 12.96
N THR A 26 1.31 -7.96 12.05
CA THR A 26 2.31 -6.90 12.22
C THR A 26 1.64 -5.53 12.31
N ASN A 27 2.24 -4.64 13.09
CA ASN A 27 1.80 -3.25 13.19
C ASN A 27 2.51 -2.44 12.09
N VAL A 28 1.73 -1.83 11.22
CA VAL A 28 2.18 -1.02 10.09
C VAL A 28 1.80 0.44 10.36
N ASP A 29 2.73 1.36 10.16
CA ASP A 29 2.50 2.81 10.36
C ASP A 29 1.81 3.40 9.12
N GLY A 30 0.64 4.02 9.34
CA GLY A 30 -0.16 4.68 8.31
C GLY A 30 0.50 5.91 7.70
N ARG A 31 1.48 6.52 8.38
CA ARG A 31 2.20 7.71 7.89
C ARG A 31 3.18 7.38 6.78
N GLU A 32 3.67 6.15 6.70
CA GLU A 32 4.57 5.72 5.64
C GLU A 32 3.80 5.51 4.32
N ARG A 33 4.52 5.59 3.19
CA ARG A 33 3.94 5.19 1.89
C ARG A 33 3.67 3.69 1.88
N VAL A 34 2.61 3.24 1.23
CA VAL A 34 2.20 1.81 1.19
C VAL A 34 3.37 0.89 0.87
N ALA A 35 4.16 1.25 -0.16
CA ALA A 35 5.29 0.43 -0.61
C ALA A 35 6.39 0.24 0.45
N ILE A 36 6.59 1.22 1.34
CA ILE A 36 7.58 1.15 2.44
C ILE A 36 6.94 0.47 3.65
N ALA A 37 5.69 0.84 3.96
CA ALA A 37 4.93 0.34 5.09
C ALA A 37 4.81 -1.20 5.06
N LEU A 38 4.55 -1.78 3.87
CA LEU A 38 4.49 -3.24 3.68
C LEU A 38 5.84 -3.95 3.92
N THR A 39 6.97 -3.27 3.82
CA THR A 39 8.29 -3.89 4.07
C THR A 39 8.57 -4.15 5.55
N LYS A 40 7.75 -3.60 6.46
CA LYS A 40 7.80 -3.93 7.89
C LYS A 40 7.33 -5.36 8.17
N ILE A 41 6.58 -5.95 7.24
CA ILE A 41 6.13 -7.34 7.31
C ILE A 41 7.32 -8.26 7.01
N LYS A 42 7.64 -9.17 7.93
CA LYS A 42 8.74 -10.11 7.75
C LYS A 42 8.50 -10.98 6.51
N GLY A 43 9.50 -11.01 5.60
CA GLY A 43 9.42 -11.74 4.34
C GLY A 43 9.00 -10.87 3.14
N ILE A 44 8.55 -9.64 3.36
CA ILE A 44 8.21 -8.70 2.28
C ILE A 44 9.37 -7.71 2.07
N GLY A 45 10.11 -7.88 0.98
CA GLY A 45 11.14 -6.93 0.55
C GLY A 45 10.59 -5.77 -0.29
N ARG A 46 11.42 -4.77 -0.57
CA ARG A 46 11.05 -3.62 -1.44
C ARG A 46 10.54 -4.03 -2.82
N ARG A 47 11.18 -5.02 -3.46
CA ARG A 47 10.76 -5.52 -4.79
C ARG A 47 9.39 -6.19 -4.74
N PHE A 48 9.19 -7.05 -3.74
CA PHE A 48 7.96 -7.80 -3.56
C PHE A 48 6.79 -6.86 -3.22
N SER A 49 7.01 -5.92 -2.30
CA SER A 49 6.04 -4.86 -1.97
C SER A 49 5.59 -4.07 -3.21
N ASN A 50 6.54 -3.59 -4.01
CA ASN A 50 6.21 -2.86 -5.25
C ASN A 50 5.41 -3.71 -6.25
N LEU A 51 5.70 -5.01 -6.33
CA LEU A 51 4.99 -5.92 -7.22
C LEU A 51 3.56 -6.16 -6.73
N ILE A 52 3.39 -6.39 -5.43
CA ILE A 52 2.08 -6.56 -4.81
C ILE A 52 1.21 -5.31 -5.02
N CYS A 53 1.73 -4.10 -4.75
CA CYS A 53 0.98 -2.87 -4.96
C CYS A 53 0.54 -2.71 -6.44
N LYS A 54 1.42 -3.04 -7.38
CA LYS A 54 1.09 -3.00 -8.82
C LYS A 54 0.02 -4.02 -9.20
N LYS A 55 0.03 -5.21 -8.59
CA LYS A 55 -0.99 -6.25 -8.84
C LYS A 55 -2.32 -5.92 -8.19
N ALA A 56 -2.29 -5.29 -7.01
CA ALA A 56 -3.46 -4.78 -6.31
C ALA A 56 -4.04 -3.50 -6.93
N ASN A 57 -3.39 -2.93 -7.96
CA ASN A 57 -3.73 -1.65 -8.58
C ASN A 57 -3.78 -0.47 -7.58
N ILE A 58 -2.90 -0.51 -6.57
CA ILE A 58 -2.75 0.54 -5.56
C ILE A 58 -1.56 1.44 -5.95
N ASP A 59 -1.78 2.75 -5.87
CA ASP A 59 -0.70 3.72 -6.11
C ASP A 59 0.38 3.64 -5.02
N LEU A 60 1.65 3.61 -5.45
CA LEU A 60 2.80 3.56 -4.57
C LEU A 60 3.02 4.87 -3.80
N ALA A 61 2.46 5.99 -4.30
CA ALA A 61 2.53 7.28 -3.63
C ALA A 61 1.49 7.44 -2.50
N LYS A 62 0.45 6.60 -2.48
CA LYS A 62 -0.61 6.60 -1.45
C LYS A 62 -0.02 6.31 -0.07
N ARG A 63 -0.63 6.87 0.98
CA ARG A 63 -0.26 6.55 2.36
C ARG A 63 -0.92 5.26 2.79
N ALA A 64 -0.25 4.50 3.66
CA ALA A 64 -0.84 3.27 4.20
C ALA A 64 -2.12 3.55 4.99
N GLY A 65 -2.19 4.69 5.70
CA GLY A 65 -3.35 5.11 6.48
C GLY A 65 -4.59 5.50 5.66
N GLU A 66 -4.44 5.63 4.34
CA GLU A 66 -5.54 5.97 3.41
C GLU A 66 -6.09 4.72 2.69
N LEU A 67 -5.61 3.52 3.05
CA LEU A 67 -6.07 2.28 2.45
C LEU A 67 -7.47 1.92 2.92
N ASN A 68 -8.33 1.51 1.97
CA ASN A 68 -9.65 0.98 2.30
C ASN A 68 -9.53 -0.46 2.81
N GLU A 69 -10.52 -0.93 3.58
CA GLU A 69 -10.55 -2.30 4.10
C GLU A 69 -10.50 -3.35 2.97
N ASP A 70 -11.21 -3.10 1.86
CA ASP A 70 -11.20 -3.96 0.66
C ASP A 70 -9.81 -4.06 0.01
N GLU A 71 -9.08 -2.94 -0.04
CA GLU A 71 -7.71 -2.89 -0.56
C GLU A 71 -6.77 -3.71 0.35
N ILE A 72 -6.97 -3.62 1.67
CA ILE A 72 -6.20 -4.38 2.68
C ILE A 72 -6.47 -5.88 2.55
N GLU A 73 -7.73 -6.29 2.35
CA GLU A 73 -8.08 -7.70 2.16
C GLU A 73 -7.49 -8.26 0.86
N THR A 74 -7.55 -7.48 -0.22
CA THR A 74 -6.91 -7.84 -1.50
C THR A 74 -5.40 -8.00 -1.34
N LEU A 75 -4.73 -7.10 -0.61
CA LEU A 75 -3.31 -7.22 -0.29
C LEU A 75 -3.00 -8.50 0.49
N LYS A 76 -3.80 -8.82 1.51
CA LYS A 76 -3.65 -10.06 2.30
C LYS A 76 -3.80 -11.30 1.42
N ALA A 77 -4.78 -11.31 0.50
CA ALA A 77 -4.99 -12.41 -0.43
C ALA A 77 -3.80 -12.62 -1.38
N ILE A 78 -3.24 -11.52 -1.93
CA ILE A 78 -2.06 -11.59 -2.81
C ILE A 78 -0.84 -12.12 -2.06
N ILE A 79 -0.64 -11.69 -0.82
CA ILE A 79 0.49 -12.15 0.01
C ILE A 79 0.32 -13.63 0.38
N ALA A 80 -0.91 -14.08 0.68
CA ALA A 80 -1.18 -15.47 1.02
C ALA A 80 -0.99 -16.42 -0.18
N SER A 81 -1.30 -15.98 -1.40
CA SER A 81 -1.26 -16.81 -2.61
C SER A 81 -0.58 -16.12 -3.80
N PRO A 82 0.73 -15.80 -3.73
CA PRO A 82 1.41 -14.99 -4.76
C PRO A 82 1.39 -15.63 -6.16
N ARG A 83 1.40 -16.97 -6.24
CA ARG A 83 1.36 -17.72 -7.49
C ARG A 83 0.08 -17.49 -8.30
N GLN A 84 -1.05 -17.29 -7.62
CA GLN A 84 -2.33 -17.04 -8.29
C GLN A 84 -2.38 -15.67 -8.96
N PHE A 85 -1.57 -14.72 -8.49
CA PHE A 85 -1.52 -13.35 -9.01
C PHE A 85 -0.40 -13.11 -10.02
N ASN A 86 0.12 -14.18 -10.62
CA ASN A 86 1.20 -14.14 -11.61
C ASN A 86 2.46 -13.44 -11.08
N ILE A 87 2.81 -13.70 -9.80
CA ILE A 87 4.09 -13.27 -9.23
C ILE A 87 5.12 -14.37 -9.48
N PRO A 88 6.25 -14.06 -10.14
CA PRO A 88 7.31 -15.05 -10.37
C PRO A 88 8.04 -15.44 -9.08
N ASP A 89 8.57 -16.67 -9.04
CA ASP A 89 9.29 -17.24 -7.88
C ASP A 89 10.78 -16.82 -7.80
N TRP A 90 11.28 -15.96 -8.72
CA TRP A 90 12.70 -15.57 -8.83
C TRP A 90 13.02 -14.18 -8.25
#